data_AF-A0A9E3Y5K1-F1
#
_entry.id   AF-A0A9E3Y5K1-F1
#
_cell.length_a   1.000
_cell.length_b   1.000
_cell.length_c   1.000
_cell.angle_alpha   90.00
_cell.angle_beta   90.00
_cell.angle_gamma   90.00
#
_symmetry.space_group_name_H-M   'P 1'
#
loop_
_entity.id
_entity.type
_entity.pdbx_description
1 polymer ?
#
loop_
_entity_poly.entity_id
_entity_poly.type
_entity_poly.pdbx_seq_one_letter_code
_entity_poly.pdbx_strand_id
1 'polypeptide(L)'
;MPPEPGERVATPAELTELEDRLEAWLDRQRAENPLLLEAERGEPGVRRWRLRLEGEEKDVTTVWLTLDQRTISYETYLMPAPDEDHARFYEHLLRRNRHFNGVAFCIGDEDGVYLRGQAPVWTVDDEELDRIVGSLYAYAEQCFRPALRIGFASRVSS
;
A
#
# COMPACT_ATOMS: atom_id res chain seq x y z
N MET A 1 21.22 -26.97 8.38
CA MET A 1 21.25 -25.55 8.00
C MET A 1 19.86 -25.01 8.28
N PRO A 2 19.69 -23.98 9.14
CA PRO A 2 18.39 -23.31 9.25
C PRO A 2 18.04 -22.71 7.88
N PRO A 3 16.74 -22.65 7.51
CA PRO A 3 16.32 -22.02 6.26
C PRO A 3 16.80 -20.56 6.23
N GLU A 4 17.19 -20.08 5.05
CA GLU A 4 17.42 -18.64 4.83
C GLU A 4 16.14 -17.90 5.25
N PRO A 5 16.22 -16.67 5.80
CA PRO A 5 15.05 -15.94 6.30
C PRO A 5 13.88 -15.99 5.29
N GLY A 6 14.14 -15.78 4.00
CA GLY A 6 13.16 -15.84 2.90
C GLY A 6 12.50 -17.20 2.60
N GLU A 7 12.97 -18.31 3.17
CA GLU A 7 12.47 -19.67 2.90
C GLU A 7 11.45 -20.17 3.93
N ARG A 8 11.34 -19.51 5.09
CA ARG A 8 10.42 -19.92 6.15
C ARG A 8 8.96 -19.68 5.73
N VAL A 9 8.15 -20.71 5.91
CA VAL A 9 6.70 -20.67 5.68
C VAL A 9 6.02 -20.62 7.04
N ALA A 10 5.12 -19.66 7.25
CA ALA A 10 4.30 -19.62 8.44
C ALA A 10 3.33 -20.81 8.44
N THR A 11 3.28 -21.52 9.56
CA THR A 11 2.28 -22.55 9.83
C THR A 11 0.88 -21.92 9.95
N PRO A 12 -0.20 -22.72 9.83
CA PRO A 12 -1.56 -22.20 10.03
C PRO A 12 -1.77 -21.51 11.37
N ALA A 13 -1.16 -22.02 12.46
CA ALA A 13 -1.25 -21.42 13.78
C ALA A 13 -0.53 -20.06 13.84
N GLU A 14 0.67 -19.95 13.26
CA GLU A 14 1.40 -18.67 13.18
C GLU A 14 0.65 -17.65 12.32
N LEU A 15 0.00 -18.08 11.23
CA LEU A 15 -0.84 -17.19 10.43
C LEU A 15 -2.06 -16.68 11.19
N THR A 16 -2.69 -17.51 12.03
CA THR A 16 -3.76 -17.06 12.93
C THR A 16 -3.25 -16.06 13.96
N GLU A 17 -2.06 -16.28 14.55
CA GLU A 17 -1.49 -15.32 15.49
C GLU A 17 -1.17 -13.95 14.83
N LEU A 18 -0.61 -13.98 13.62
CA LEU A 18 -0.35 -12.77 12.84
C LEU A 18 -1.63 -12.02 12.45
N GLU A 19 -2.67 -12.78 12.11
CA GLU A 19 -4.00 -12.24 11.84
C GLU A 19 -4.59 -11.56 13.08
N ASP A 20 -4.57 -12.22 14.23
CA ASP A 20 -5.04 -11.63 15.50
C ASP A 20 -4.26 -10.37 15.87
N ARG A 21 -2.95 -10.35 15.60
CA ARG A 21 -2.10 -9.17 15.81
C ARG A 21 -2.50 -8.00 14.92
N LEU A 22 -2.72 -8.26 13.63
CA LEU A 22 -3.13 -7.25 12.67
C LEU A 22 -4.51 -6.70 13.00
N GLU A 23 -5.48 -7.55 13.38
CA GLU A 23 -6.80 -7.11 13.83
C GLU A 23 -6.70 -6.24 15.10
N ALA A 24 -5.88 -6.63 16.08
CA ALA A 24 -5.65 -5.82 17.27
C ALA A 24 -5.00 -4.46 16.95
N TRP A 25 -4.09 -4.41 15.96
CA TRP A 25 -3.53 -3.16 15.46
C TRP A 25 -4.58 -2.31 14.76
N LEU A 26 -5.44 -2.89 13.91
CA LEU A 26 -6.54 -2.17 13.28
C LEU A 26 -7.53 -1.58 14.30
N ASP A 27 -7.82 -2.31 15.37
CA ASP A 27 -8.67 -1.80 16.46
C ASP A 27 -8.08 -0.55 17.12
N ARG A 28 -6.75 -0.52 17.33
CA ARG A 28 -6.06 0.69 17.80
C ARG A 28 -6.16 1.83 16.79
N GLN A 29 -5.89 1.55 15.51
CA GLN A 29 -5.99 2.56 14.46
C GLN A 29 -7.40 3.18 14.38
N ARG A 30 -8.47 2.38 14.52
CA ARG A 30 -9.85 2.91 14.56
C ARG A 30 -10.11 3.82 15.74
N ALA A 31 -9.47 3.55 16.88
CA ALA A 31 -9.66 4.34 18.09
C ALA A 31 -8.82 5.63 18.07
N GLU A 32 -7.65 5.60 17.44
CA GLU A 32 -6.60 6.61 17.65
C GLU A 32 -6.21 7.38 16.38
N ASN A 33 -6.37 6.82 15.18
CA ASN A 33 -5.94 7.43 13.93
C ASN A 33 -7.06 8.26 13.30
N PRO A 34 -6.99 9.60 13.34
CA PRO A 34 -8.05 10.46 12.83
C PRO A 34 -8.19 10.40 11.29
N LEU A 35 -7.16 9.95 10.58
CA LEU A 35 -7.20 9.81 9.13
C LEU A 35 -7.89 8.51 8.70
N LEU A 36 -8.02 7.52 9.59
CA LEU A 36 -8.63 6.25 9.24
C LEU A 36 -10.17 6.42 9.17
N LEU A 37 -10.69 6.46 7.94
CA LEU A 37 -12.13 6.52 7.68
C LEU A 37 -12.79 5.16 7.91
N GLU A 38 -12.10 4.11 7.46
CA GLU A 38 -12.67 2.77 7.41
C GLU A 38 -11.53 1.75 7.38
N ALA A 39 -11.71 0.64 8.08
CA ALA A 39 -10.95 -0.58 7.83
C ALA A 39 -11.94 -1.75 7.76
N GLU A 40 -11.74 -2.67 6.83
CA GLU A 40 -12.63 -3.82 6.65
C GLU A 40 -11.83 -5.02 6.22
N ARG A 41 -12.29 -6.19 6.65
CA ARG A 41 -11.77 -7.45 6.15
C ARG A 41 -12.35 -7.74 4.76
N GLY A 42 -11.49 -8.24 3.87
CA GLY A 42 -11.84 -8.66 2.52
C GLY A 42 -12.63 -9.97 2.49
N GLU A 43 -12.60 -10.67 1.35
CA GLU A 43 -13.41 -11.86 1.13
C GLU A 43 -13.10 -12.98 2.14
N PRO A 44 -14.13 -13.74 2.60
CA PRO A 44 -13.92 -14.92 3.43
C PRO A 44 -12.94 -15.91 2.78
N GLY A 45 -12.03 -16.44 3.58
CA GLY A 45 -11.00 -17.39 3.12
C GLY A 45 -9.70 -16.73 2.64
N VAL A 46 -9.66 -15.41 2.50
CA VAL A 46 -8.44 -14.64 2.27
C VAL A 46 -8.12 -13.79 3.49
N ARG A 47 -6.84 -13.76 3.89
CA ARG A 47 -6.36 -12.83 4.93
C ARG A 47 -6.02 -11.50 4.27
N ARG A 48 -7.05 -10.73 3.93
CA ARG A 48 -6.93 -9.44 3.25
C ARG A 48 -7.71 -8.38 4.00
N TRP A 49 -7.16 -7.18 4.08
CA TRP A 49 -7.78 -6.03 4.71
C TRP A 49 -7.72 -4.82 3.79
N ARG A 50 -8.80 -4.04 3.78
CA ARG A 50 -8.90 -2.74 3.10
C ARG A 50 -8.91 -1.66 4.17
N LEU A 51 -8.01 -0.70 4.05
CA LEU A 51 -8.02 0.52 4.85
C LEU A 51 -8.30 1.70 3.93
N ARG A 52 -9.14 2.64 4.38
CA ARG A 52 -9.42 3.89 3.69
C ARG A 52 -8.98 5.04 4.58
N LEU A 53 -8.02 5.80 4.09
CA LEU A 53 -7.45 6.95 4.79
C LEU A 53 -7.88 8.24 4.10
N GLU A 54 -8.31 9.22 4.86
CA GLU A 54 -8.57 10.58 4.38
C GLU A 54 -7.26 11.24 3.94
N GLY A 55 -7.21 11.70 2.69
CA GLY A 55 -6.04 12.40 2.14
C GLY A 55 -6.27 13.90 1.99
N GLU A 56 -5.17 14.65 1.88
CA GLU A 56 -5.19 16.09 1.65
C GLU A 56 -5.12 16.40 0.15
N GLU A 57 -4.32 15.62 -0.58
CA GLU A 57 -4.09 15.74 -2.01
C GLU A 57 -4.94 14.78 -2.83
N LYS A 58 -5.06 13.54 -2.36
CA LYS A 58 -5.96 12.54 -2.92
C LYS A 58 -7.10 12.32 -1.94
N ASP A 59 -8.36 12.59 -2.34
CA ASP A 59 -9.53 12.54 -1.46
C ASP A 59 -9.55 11.36 -0.47
N VAL A 60 -9.25 10.15 -0.97
CA VAL A 60 -9.09 8.95 -0.14
C VAL A 60 -7.95 8.09 -0.67
N THR A 61 -7.04 7.70 0.21
CA THR A 61 -6.02 6.67 -0.07
C THR A 61 -6.51 5.31 0.43
N THR A 62 -6.69 4.35 -0.49
CA THR A 62 -7.12 2.99 -0.12
C THR A 62 -5.91 2.06 -0.11
N VAL A 63 -5.58 1.52 1.05
CA VAL A 63 -4.51 0.54 1.23
C VAL A 63 -5.10 -0.85 1.35
N TRP A 64 -4.55 -1.78 0.59
CA TRP A 64 -4.79 -3.20 0.75
C TRP A 64 -3.62 -3.84 1.45
N LEU A 65 -3.89 -4.66 2.47
CA LEU A 65 -2.93 -5.55 3.11
C LEU A 65 -3.36 -6.99 2.84
N THR A 66 -2.49 -7.84 2.31
CA THR A 66 -2.78 -9.25 2.08
C THR A 66 -1.70 -10.10 2.73
N LEU A 67 -2.09 -10.94 3.69
CA LEU A 67 -1.21 -11.82 4.43
C LEU A 67 -1.23 -13.24 3.82
N ASP A 68 -0.13 -13.62 3.21
CA ASP A 68 0.10 -14.96 2.68
C ASP A 68 1.00 -15.78 3.62
N GLN A 69 1.38 -17.00 3.23
CA GLN A 69 2.19 -17.88 4.07
C GLN A 69 3.65 -17.41 4.26
N ARG A 70 4.13 -16.48 3.43
CA ARG A 70 5.53 -16.02 3.41
C ARG A 70 5.67 -14.51 3.50
N THR A 71 4.72 -13.79 2.94
CA THR A 71 4.78 -12.34 2.82
C THR A 71 3.48 -11.70 3.27
N ILE A 72 3.59 -10.50 3.84
CA ILE A 72 2.53 -9.52 3.78
C ILE A 72 2.77 -8.67 2.55
N SER A 73 1.83 -8.65 1.62
CA SER A 73 1.85 -7.75 0.47
C SER A 73 0.93 -6.56 0.73
N TYR A 74 1.31 -5.41 0.20
CA TYR A 74 0.56 -4.19 0.43
C TYR A 74 0.60 -3.30 -0.81
N GLU A 75 -0.54 -2.67 -1.10
CA GLU A 75 -0.70 -1.87 -2.30
C GLU A 75 -1.72 -0.75 -2.11
N THR A 76 -1.52 0.35 -2.83
CA THR A 76 -2.53 1.39 -3.00
C THR A 76 -2.60 1.81 -4.47
N TYR A 77 -3.83 2.01 -4.96
CA TYR A 77 -4.07 2.59 -6.27
C TYR A 77 -3.89 4.11 -6.20
N LEU A 78 -3.05 4.66 -7.09
CA LEU A 78 -2.81 6.09 -7.17
C LEU A 78 -3.79 6.75 -8.15
N MET A 79 -3.74 6.37 -9.43
CA MET A 79 -4.47 7.01 -10.54
C MET A 79 -4.44 6.11 -11.79
N PRO A 80 -5.31 6.34 -12.81
CA PRO A 80 -5.29 5.54 -14.02
C PRO A 80 -4.03 5.83 -14.85
N ALA A 81 -3.87 5.11 -15.97
CA ALA A 81 -2.87 5.46 -16.97
C ALA A 81 -3.01 6.93 -17.38
N PRO A 82 -1.90 7.66 -17.62
CA PRO A 82 -1.96 9.07 -18.02
C PRO A 82 -2.68 9.20 -19.37
N ASP A 83 -3.37 10.32 -19.57
CA ASP A 83 -3.95 10.67 -20.88
C ASP A 83 -2.91 11.35 -21.79
N GLU A 84 -1.90 11.98 -21.17
CA GLU A 84 -0.96 12.90 -21.80
C GLU A 84 0.47 12.65 -21.29
N ASP A 85 1.46 13.03 -22.10
CA ASP A 85 2.90 13.02 -21.75
C ASP A 85 3.38 11.74 -21.03
N HIS A 86 2.96 10.57 -21.54
CA HIS A 86 3.20 9.25 -20.94
C HIS A 86 4.67 9.00 -20.59
N ALA A 87 5.59 9.38 -21.49
CA ALA A 87 7.03 9.16 -21.29
C ALA A 87 7.53 9.92 -20.05
N ARG A 88 7.18 11.21 -19.93
CA ARG A 88 7.56 12.03 -18.77
C ARG A 88 6.84 11.58 -17.51
N PHE A 89 5.58 11.17 -17.62
CA PHE A 89 4.80 10.65 -16.51
C PHE A 89 5.46 9.42 -15.89
N TYR A 90 5.74 8.39 -16.69
CA TYR A 90 6.38 7.17 -16.17
C TYR A 90 7.84 7.41 -15.76
N GLU A 91 8.60 8.27 -16.46
CA GLU A 91 9.94 8.67 -16.02
C GLU A 91 9.88 9.33 -14.63
N HIS A 92 8.92 10.23 -14.40
CA HIS A 92 8.72 10.87 -13.10
C HIS A 92 8.51 9.83 -11.99
N LEU A 93 7.61 8.87 -12.21
CA LEU A 93 7.31 7.80 -11.24
C LEU A 93 8.54 6.92 -10.99
N LEU A 94 9.22 6.45 -12.04
CA LEU A 94 10.42 5.62 -11.90
C LEU A 94 11.54 6.35 -11.12
N ARG A 95 11.70 7.67 -11.32
CA ARG A 95 12.66 8.48 -10.57
C ARG A 95 12.29 8.62 -9.09
N ARG A 96 11.02 8.50 -8.71
CA ARG A 96 10.59 8.52 -7.30
C ARG A 96 10.96 7.23 -6.58
N ASN A 97 10.91 6.08 -7.27
CA ASN A 97 11.23 4.77 -6.67
C ASN A 97 12.59 4.73 -5.97
N ARG A 98 13.58 5.49 -6.43
CA ARG A 98 14.93 5.55 -5.79
C ARG A 98 14.93 6.09 -4.36
N HIS A 99 13.86 6.77 -3.96
CA HIS A 99 13.72 7.42 -2.65
C HIS A 99 12.73 6.71 -1.73
N PHE A 100 12.11 5.63 -2.21
CA PHE A 100 11.15 4.86 -1.44
C PHE A 100 11.83 3.67 -0.76
N ASN A 101 11.28 3.28 0.39
CA ASN A 101 11.71 2.09 1.11
C ASN A 101 10.58 1.07 1.14
N GLY A 102 10.84 -0.15 0.66
CA GLY A 102 9.88 -1.26 0.71
C GLY A 102 8.65 -1.11 -0.19
N VAL A 103 8.58 -0.09 -1.03
CA VAL A 103 7.51 0.14 -2.03
C VAL A 103 8.08 0.69 -3.32
N ALA A 104 7.39 0.44 -4.42
CA ALA A 104 7.69 1.03 -5.71
C ALA A 104 6.39 1.33 -6.47
N PHE A 105 6.45 2.32 -7.36
CA PHE A 105 5.46 2.47 -8.42
C PHE A 105 5.52 1.29 -9.37
N CYS A 106 4.36 0.75 -9.70
CA CYS A 106 4.16 -0.26 -10.73
C CYS A 106 2.89 0.02 -11.54
N ILE A 107 2.83 -0.58 -12.73
CA ILE A 107 1.63 -0.60 -13.57
C ILE A 107 0.86 -1.88 -13.20
N GLY A 108 -0.39 -1.73 -12.80
CA GLY A 108 -1.28 -2.84 -12.44
C GLY A 108 -2.34 -3.09 -13.51
N ASP A 109 -3.49 -3.60 -13.08
CA ASP A 109 -4.60 -3.87 -13.98
C ASP A 109 -5.13 -2.59 -14.63
N GLU A 110 -5.64 -2.72 -15.86
CA GLU A 110 -6.15 -1.61 -16.68
C GLU A 110 -5.13 -0.46 -16.86
N ASP A 111 -3.83 -0.79 -16.86
CA ASP A 111 -2.70 0.14 -16.95
C ASP A 111 -2.65 1.19 -15.81
N GLY A 112 -3.39 0.96 -14.73
CA GLY A 112 -3.42 1.83 -13.56
C GLY A 112 -2.08 1.89 -12.83
N VAL A 113 -1.79 3.03 -12.19
CA VAL A 113 -0.58 3.21 -11.38
C VAL A 113 -0.86 2.86 -9.93
N TYR A 114 -0.01 2.02 -9.37
CA TYR A 114 -0.07 1.59 -7.97
C TYR A 114 1.26 1.86 -7.27
N LEU A 115 1.22 2.10 -5.96
CA LEU A 115 2.35 1.87 -5.08
C LEU A 115 2.19 0.47 -4.48
N ARG A 116 3.19 -0.39 -4.63
CA ARG A 116 3.14 -1.76 -4.14
C ARG A 116 4.45 -2.16 -3.47
N GLY A 117 4.33 -3.00 -2.45
CA GLY A 117 5.45 -3.63 -1.76
C GLY A 117 5.07 -4.96 -1.14
N GLN A 118 6.08 -5.61 -0.56
CA GLN A 118 5.91 -6.81 0.23
C GLN A 118 7.01 -6.88 1.27
N ALA A 119 6.67 -7.42 2.43
CA ALA A 119 7.61 -7.74 3.50
C ALA A 119 7.39 -9.18 3.95
N PRO A 120 8.39 -9.83 4.55
CA PRO A 120 8.19 -11.17 5.05
C PRO A 120 7.25 -11.22 6.25
N VAL A 121 6.43 -12.28 6.37
CA VAL A 121 5.40 -12.34 7.43
C VAL A 121 5.93 -12.26 8.87
N TRP A 122 7.18 -12.65 9.11
CA TRP A 122 7.78 -12.58 10.45
C TRP A 122 8.21 -11.18 10.86
N THR A 123 8.20 -10.20 9.95
CA THR A 123 8.45 -8.79 10.30
C THR A 123 7.16 -8.09 10.74
N VAL A 124 6.01 -8.76 10.71
CA VAL A 124 4.72 -8.15 11.04
C VAL A 124 4.61 -7.93 12.55
N ASP A 125 4.73 -6.67 12.92
CA ASP A 125 4.39 -6.08 14.21
C ASP A 125 3.73 -4.70 13.99
N ASP A 126 3.36 -4.04 15.08
CA ASP A 126 2.71 -2.72 15.03
C ASP A 126 3.57 -1.67 14.33
N GLU A 127 4.87 -1.64 14.61
CA GLU A 127 5.79 -0.65 14.04
C GLU A 127 5.94 -0.84 12.53
N GLU A 128 6.03 -2.09 12.08
CA GLU A 128 6.09 -2.43 10.67
C GLU A 128 4.78 -2.09 9.94
N LEU A 129 3.63 -2.36 10.56
CA LEU A 129 2.32 -2.02 9.99
C LEU A 129 2.14 -0.49 9.88
N ASP A 130 2.49 0.25 10.93
CA ASP A 130 2.49 1.72 10.93
C ASP A 130 3.42 2.26 9.85
N ARG A 131 4.63 1.70 9.73
CA ARG A 131 5.60 2.08 8.70
C ARG A 131 5.06 1.83 7.29
N ILE A 132 4.46 0.67 7.04
CA ILE A 132 3.90 0.30 5.73
C ILE A 132 2.77 1.26 5.35
N VAL A 133 1.76 1.40 6.22
CA VAL A 133 0.56 2.20 5.92
C VAL A 133 0.90 3.68 5.84
N GLY A 134 1.71 4.19 6.78
CA GLY A 134 2.19 5.57 6.76
C GLY A 134 3.03 5.89 5.52
N SER A 135 3.90 4.96 5.07
CA SER A 135 4.70 5.17 3.86
C SER A 135 3.84 5.21 2.61
N LEU A 136 2.90 4.27 2.45
CA LEU A 136 1.98 4.27 1.29
C LEU A 136 1.18 5.56 1.23
N TYR A 137 0.63 6.00 2.36
CA TYR A 137 -0.09 7.26 2.48
C TYR A 137 0.80 8.46 2.09
N ALA A 138 1.94 8.63 2.75
CA ALA A 138 2.82 9.77 2.53
C ALA A 138 3.33 9.84 1.07
N TYR A 139 3.69 8.70 0.47
CA TYR A 139 4.15 8.67 -0.91
C TYR A 139 3.04 8.91 -1.92
N ALA A 140 1.82 8.42 -1.65
CA ALA A 140 0.66 8.73 -2.46
C ALA A 140 0.38 10.24 -2.45
N GLU A 141 0.27 10.85 -1.27
CA GLU A 141 0.03 12.29 -1.10
C GLU A 141 1.12 13.13 -1.79
N GLN A 142 2.40 12.81 -1.55
CA GLN A 142 3.52 13.53 -2.13
C GLN A 142 3.55 13.47 -3.67
N CYS A 143 3.12 12.36 -4.26
CA CYS A 143 3.27 12.11 -5.69
C CYS A 143 2.00 12.40 -6.50
N PHE A 144 0.83 12.45 -5.85
CA PHE A 144 -0.47 12.58 -6.53
C PHE A 144 -0.55 13.84 -7.39
N ARG A 145 -0.46 15.04 -6.79
CA ARG A 145 -0.55 16.29 -7.57
C ARG A 145 0.53 16.43 -8.66
N PRO A 146 1.83 16.15 -8.40
CA PRO A 146 2.84 16.19 -9.45
C PRO A 146 2.54 15.26 -10.62
N ALA A 147 2.12 14.01 -10.36
CA ALA A 147 1.77 13.06 -11.40
C ALA A 147 0.52 13.51 -12.18
N LEU A 148 -0.49 14.04 -11.48
CA LEU A 148 -1.70 14.59 -12.09
C LEU A 148 -1.40 15.72 -13.07
N ARG A 149 -0.52 16.66 -12.70
CA ARG A 149 -0.11 17.79 -13.56
C ARG A 149 0.65 17.35 -14.81
N ILE A 150 1.29 16.19 -14.79
CA ILE A 150 2.02 15.66 -15.95
C ILE A 150 1.06 14.85 -16.85
N GLY A 151 0.35 13.89 -16.26
CA GLY A 151 -0.43 12.90 -17.01
C GLY A 151 -1.85 13.33 -17.40
N PHE A 152 -2.36 14.40 -16.78
CA PHE A 152 -3.76 14.82 -16.89
C PHE A 152 -3.90 16.35 -16.95
N ALA A 153 -2.90 17.05 -17.49
CA ALA A 153 -2.80 18.51 -17.44
C ALA A 153 -4.08 19.23 -17.91
N SER A 154 -4.74 18.70 -18.96
CA SER A 154 -6.01 19.25 -19.45
C SER A 154 -7.17 19.17 -18.45
N ARG A 155 -7.22 18.12 -17.61
CA ARG A 155 -8.27 17.91 -16.60
C ARG A 155 -8.12 18.82 -15.38
N VAL A 156 -6.90 19.29 -15.10
CA VAL A 156 -6.59 20.13 -13.92
C VAL A 156 -6.54 21.63 -14.23
N SER A 157 -6.65 22.01 -15.51
CA SER A 157 -6.50 23.40 -15.97
C SER A 157 -7.84 24.11 -16.21
N SER A 158 -8.92 23.67 -15.56
CA SER A 158 -10.25 24.32 -15.58
C SER A 158 -10.65 24.82 -14.20
#